data_AF-A0A7X8PM48-F1
#
_entry.id   AF-A0A7X8PM48-F1
#
_cell.length_a   1.000
_cell.length_b   1.000
_cell.length_c   1.000
_cell.angle_alpha   90.00
_cell.angle_beta   90.00
_cell.angle_gamma   90.00
#
_symmetry.space_group_name_H-M   'P 1'
#
loop_
_entity.id
_entity.type
_entity.pdbx_description
1 polymer ?
#
loop_
_entity_poly.entity_id
_entity_poly.type
_entity_poly.pdbx_seq_one_letter_code
_entity_poly.pdbx_strand_id
1 'polypeptide(L)'
;IKISRIQDASSRRLQFQHKIGAGMSVVDFDNKMRAGGFGHIGLTESIHMLADAFKWQISEIRNRVSPVIGSDGRVSGIEQVAIACDDEDEKIELYFRAAVGETKPCDKIQIMGNPSFTSCIEGGIHGDVASAAIILNAAAALRRTSAGLHTMADFPIPHY
;
A
#
# COMPACT_ATOMS: atom_id res chain seq x y z
N ILE A 1 -10.25 -3.01 10.41
CA ILE A 1 -9.38 -3.85 9.55
C ILE A 1 -8.00 -3.23 9.53
N LYS A 2 -6.94 -4.03 9.66
CA LYS A 2 -5.56 -3.55 9.52
C LYS A 2 -4.84 -4.33 8.44
N ILE A 3 -4.21 -3.62 7.51
CA ILE A 3 -3.44 -4.23 6.41
C ILE A 3 -2.05 -3.60 6.42
N SER A 4 -1.02 -4.44 6.36
CA SER A 4 0.37 -4.00 6.38
C SER A 4 1.11 -4.58 5.18
N ARG A 5 1.86 -3.74 4.48
CA ARG A 5 2.82 -4.14 3.45
C ARG A 5 4.19 -3.61 3.83
N ILE A 6 5.12 -4.52 4.09
CA ILE A 6 6.51 -4.23 4.42
C ILE A 6 7.39 -4.80 3.32
N GLN A 7 8.24 -3.97 2.73
CA GLN A 7 9.09 -4.36 1.61
C GLN A 7 10.55 -4.01 1.87
N ASP A 8 11.42 -4.98 1.63
CA ASP A 8 12.85 -4.72 1.49
C ASP A 8 13.13 -4.17 0.08
N ALA A 9 13.71 -2.97 0.05
CA ALA A 9 14.11 -2.29 -1.16
C ALA A 9 15.52 -2.66 -1.64
N SER A 10 16.28 -3.45 -0.86
CA SER A 10 17.69 -3.76 -1.16
C SER A 10 17.87 -4.47 -2.50
N SER A 11 16.96 -5.39 -2.84
CA SER A 11 16.97 -6.13 -4.12
C SER A 11 16.27 -5.38 -5.27
N ARG A 12 15.69 -4.21 -5.00
CA ARG A 12 14.90 -3.45 -5.96
C ARG A 12 15.78 -2.52 -6.77
N ARG A 13 15.39 -2.27 -8.03
CA ARG A 13 16.10 -1.36 -8.94
C ARG A 13 16.30 0.04 -8.34
N LEU A 14 17.40 0.71 -8.70
CA LEU A 14 17.76 2.05 -8.18
C LEU A 14 16.64 3.08 -8.31
N GLN A 15 15.89 3.06 -9.42
CA GLN A 15 14.75 3.95 -9.61
C GLN A 15 13.68 3.80 -8.52
N PHE A 16 13.45 2.57 -8.02
CA PHE A 16 12.53 2.33 -6.91
C PHE A 16 13.11 2.88 -5.60
N GLN A 17 14.41 2.65 -5.34
CA GLN A 17 15.08 3.18 -4.15
C GLN A 17 15.03 4.73 -4.11
N HIS A 18 15.25 5.41 -5.24
CA HIS A 18 15.08 6.86 -5.33
C HIS A 18 13.62 7.33 -5.15
N LYS A 19 12.64 6.52 -5.58
CA LYS A 19 11.22 6.80 -5.38
C LYS A 19 10.83 6.80 -3.91
N ILE A 20 11.49 6.00 -3.08
CA ILE A 20 11.29 5.95 -1.62
C ILE A 20 12.27 6.85 -0.85
N GLY A 21 13.06 7.67 -1.55
CA GLY A 21 13.98 8.62 -0.91
C GLY A 21 15.25 8.01 -0.33
N ALA A 22 15.59 6.76 -0.66
CA ALA A 22 16.81 6.14 -0.15
C ALA A 22 18.06 6.96 -0.53
N GLY A 23 18.92 7.21 0.47
CA GLY A 23 20.14 7.98 0.36
C GLY A 23 19.99 9.50 0.56
N MET A 24 18.76 10.02 0.66
CA MET A 24 18.51 11.45 0.89
C MET A 24 18.87 11.87 2.33
N SER A 25 19.15 13.17 2.51
CA SER A 25 19.09 13.77 3.83
C SER A 25 17.63 13.91 4.28
N VAL A 26 17.40 14.02 5.59
CA VAL A 26 16.04 14.28 6.14
C VAL A 26 15.49 15.61 5.62
N VAL A 27 16.34 16.63 5.49
CA VAL A 27 15.95 17.94 4.97
C VAL A 27 15.48 17.85 3.52
N ASP A 28 16.19 17.10 2.68
CA ASP A 28 15.79 16.92 1.27
C ASP A 28 14.49 16.13 1.16
N PHE A 29 14.30 15.14 2.02
CA PHE A 29 13.06 14.38 2.12
C PHE A 29 11.88 15.30 2.47
N ASP A 30 12.02 16.14 3.49
CA ASP A 30 10.97 17.07 3.92
C ASP A 30 10.66 18.13 2.85
N ASN A 31 11.69 18.63 2.16
CA ASN A 31 11.52 19.51 1.00
C ASN A 31 10.71 18.82 -0.11
N LYS A 32 11.03 17.57 -0.41
CA LYS A 32 10.34 16.78 -1.44
C LYS A 32 8.91 16.43 -1.06
N MET A 33 8.65 16.11 0.21
CA MET A 33 7.30 15.92 0.73
C MET A 33 6.45 17.19 0.57
N ARG A 34 7.01 18.36 0.90
CA ARG A 34 6.32 19.65 0.73
C ARG A 34 6.04 20.02 -0.73
N ALA A 35 6.93 19.64 -1.65
CA ALA A 35 6.72 19.83 -3.08
C ALA A 35 5.60 18.94 -3.66
N GLY A 36 5.23 17.86 -2.96
CA GLY A 36 4.19 16.92 -3.38
C GLY A 36 4.69 15.87 -4.39
N GLY A 37 3.80 14.93 -4.75
CA GLY A 37 4.11 13.86 -5.70
C GLY A 37 5.12 12.81 -5.22
N PHE A 38 5.38 12.75 -3.91
CA PHE A 38 6.36 11.86 -3.29
C PHE A 38 5.69 11.01 -2.19
N GLY A 39 6.11 9.75 -2.08
CA GLY A 39 5.45 8.73 -1.26
C GLY A 39 4.81 7.61 -2.08
N HIS A 40 4.01 6.77 -1.41
CA HIS A 40 3.19 5.76 -2.09
C HIS A 40 1.83 6.37 -2.47
N ILE A 41 1.47 6.17 -3.73
CA ILE A 41 0.18 6.58 -4.30
C ILE A 41 -0.68 5.33 -4.37
N GLY A 42 -1.88 5.36 -3.80
CA GLY A 42 -2.82 4.24 -3.83
C GLY A 42 -3.50 3.89 -2.51
N LEU A 43 -3.02 4.36 -1.34
CA LEU A 43 -3.64 3.98 -0.07
C LEU A 43 -5.04 4.56 0.10
N THR A 44 -5.24 5.83 -0.28
CA THR A 44 -6.55 6.47 -0.19
C THR A 44 -7.55 5.79 -1.13
N GLU A 45 -7.14 5.46 -2.35
CA GLU A 45 -7.94 4.72 -3.32
C GLU A 45 -8.27 3.31 -2.82
N SER A 46 -7.31 2.62 -2.20
CA SER A 46 -7.52 1.30 -1.59
C SER A 46 -8.49 1.36 -0.42
N ILE A 47 -8.43 2.42 0.41
CA ILE A 47 -9.40 2.66 1.47
C ILE A 47 -10.80 2.81 0.89
N HIS A 48 -10.99 3.62 -0.15
CA HIS A 48 -12.30 3.80 -0.77
C HIS A 48 -12.85 2.51 -1.36
N MET A 49 -12.01 1.72 -2.04
CA MET A 49 -12.43 0.43 -2.59
C MET A 49 -12.83 -0.57 -1.48
N LEU A 50 -12.08 -0.61 -0.37
CA LEU A 50 -12.43 -1.43 0.78
C LEU A 50 -13.72 -0.95 1.46
N ALA A 51 -13.87 0.35 1.68
CA ALA A 51 -15.07 0.94 2.27
C ALA A 51 -16.31 0.62 1.45
N ASP A 52 -16.25 0.75 0.11
CA ASP A 52 -17.36 0.37 -0.75
C ASP A 52 -17.65 -1.13 -0.70
N ALA A 53 -16.63 -1.99 -0.68
CA ALA A 53 -16.81 -3.44 -0.56
C ALA A 53 -17.48 -3.85 0.76
N PHE A 54 -17.12 -3.19 1.87
CA PHE A 54 -17.74 -3.43 3.18
C PHE A 54 -19.05 -2.65 3.40
N LYS A 55 -19.43 -1.77 2.47
CA LYS A 55 -20.55 -0.84 2.60
C LYS A 55 -20.44 0.04 3.85
N TRP A 56 -19.21 0.43 4.18
CA TRP A 56 -18.92 1.35 5.28
C TRP A 56 -18.94 2.79 4.79
N GLN A 57 -19.52 3.67 5.62
CA GLN A 57 -19.35 5.10 5.48
C GLN A 57 -17.99 5.49 6.06
N ILE A 58 -17.36 6.49 5.46
CA ILE A 58 -16.07 7.03 5.91
C ILE A 58 -16.23 8.54 6.01
N SER A 59 -16.08 9.08 7.21
CA SER A 59 -16.14 10.52 7.48
C SER A 59 -14.81 11.22 7.20
N GLU A 60 -13.70 10.55 7.49
CA GLU A 60 -12.35 11.11 7.38
C GLU A 60 -11.33 10.05 6.92
N ILE A 61 -10.36 10.48 6.10
CA ILE A 61 -9.15 9.71 5.83
C ILE A 61 -7.93 10.54 6.25
N ARG A 62 -7.20 10.05 7.24
CA ARG A 62 -5.91 10.61 7.67
C ARG A 62 -4.80 9.85 6.97
N ASN A 63 -3.93 10.56 6.24
CA ASN A 63 -2.82 9.95 5.50
C ASN A 63 -1.51 10.68 5.82
N ARG A 64 -0.52 9.93 6.33
CA ARG A 64 0.78 10.47 6.74
C ARG A 64 1.91 9.66 6.13
N VAL A 65 2.88 10.36 5.56
CA VAL A 65 4.16 9.79 5.12
C VAL A 65 5.27 10.25 6.07
N SER A 66 6.22 9.38 6.37
CA SER A 66 7.39 9.69 7.20
C SER A 66 8.63 8.96 6.66
N PRO A 67 9.84 9.54 6.81
CA PRO A 67 11.04 8.87 6.37
C PRO A 67 11.39 7.71 7.30
N VAL A 68 11.89 6.62 6.73
CA VAL A 68 12.63 5.61 7.50
C VAL A 68 14.09 6.02 7.53
N ILE A 69 14.69 6.09 8.71
CA ILE A 69 16.08 6.50 8.90
C ILE A 69 16.97 5.25 9.04
N GLY A 70 18.00 5.17 8.21
CA GLY A 70 19.03 4.14 8.26
C GLY A 70 20.04 4.38 9.38
N SER A 71 20.89 3.39 9.65
CA SER A 71 21.92 3.47 10.68
C SER A 71 22.98 4.55 10.43
N ASP A 72 23.11 5.01 9.17
CA ASP A 72 24.01 6.09 8.76
C ASP A 72 23.38 7.50 8.92
N GLY A 73 22.16 7.58 9.47
CA GLY A 73 21.43 8.82 9.66
C GLY A 73 20.79 9.39 8.39
N ARG A 74 20.87 8.68 7.26
CA ARG A 74 20.21 9.04 6.01
C ARG A 74 18.86 8.33 5.88
N VAL A 75 18.04 8.82 4.97
CA VAL A 75 16.78 8.15 4.64
C VAL A 75 17.08 6.80 3.97
N SER A 76 16.51 5.72 4.48
CA SER A 76 16.56 4.38 3.88
C SER A 76 15.28 4.03 3.13
N GLY A 77 14.20 4.79 3.32
CA GLY A 77 12.91 4.56 2.67
C GLY A 77 11.77 5.42 3.19
N ILE A 78 10.53 4.95 2.94
CA ILE A 78 9.30 5.57 3.43
C ILE A 78 8.47 4.62 4.28
N GLU A 79 7.81 5.20 5.26
CA GLU A 79 6.68 4.64 5.98
C GLU A 79 5.47 5.54 5.72
N GLN A 80 4.34 4.93 5.41
CA GLN A 80 3.10 5.63 5.15
C GLN A 80 1.94 4.92 5.83
N VAL A 81 1.12 5.68 6.55
CA VAL A 81 -0.03 5.18 7.29
C VAL A 81 -1.25 5.96 6.83
N ALA A 82 -2.27 5.23 6.38
CA ALA A 82 -3.57 5.78 6.03
C ALA A 82 -4.65 5.14 6.91
N ILE A 83 -5.43 5.98 7.59
CA ILE A 83 -6.48 5.55 8.52
C ILE A 83 -7.81 6.15 8.04
N ALA A 84 -8.81 5.30 7.88
CA ALA A 84 -10.17 5.67 7.53
C ALA A 84 -11.06 5.55 8.78
N CYS A 85 -11.76 6.63 9.10
CA CYS A 85 -12.67 6.71 10.24
C CYS A 85 -14.13 6.81 9.78
N ASP A 86 -15.04 6.27 10.58
CA ASP A 86 -16.47 6.57 10.55
C ASP A 86 -16.80 7.24 11.88
N ASP A 87 -17.03 8.55 11.85
CA ASP A 87 -16.95 9.44 13.02
C ASP A 87 -15.64 9.22 13.82
N GLU A 88 -15.73 8.76 15.07
CA GLU A 88 -14.58 8.51 15.95
C GLU A 88 -14.00 7.08 15.81
N ASP A 89 -14.67 6.19 15.07
CA ASP A 89 -14.28 4.79 14.93
C ASP A 89 -13.28 4.59 13.78
N GLU A 90 -12.07 4.13 14.08
CA GLU A 90 -11.09 3.70 13.07
C GLU A 90 -11.52 2.37 12.42
N LYS A 91 -12.06 2.42 11.20
CA LYS A 91 -12.56 1.24 10.47
C LYS A 91 -11.46 0.54 9.67
N ILE A 92 -10.58 1.29 9.00
CA ILE A 92 -9.54 0.74 8.11
C ILE A 92 -8.20 1.42 8.41
N GLU A 93 -7.17 0.61 8.64
CA GLU A 93 -5.77 1.06 8.73
C GLU A 93 -4.95 0.37 7.64
N LEU A 94 -4.35 1.16 6.75
CA LEU A 94 -3.37 0.69 5.77
C LEU A 94 -1.98 1.21 6.15
N TYR A 95 -1.08 0.29 6.40
CA TYR A 95 0.32 0.55 6.71
C TYR A 95 1.19 0.09 5.53
N PHE A 96 1.98 1.00 4.99
CA PHE A 96 2.94 0.73 3.94
C PHE A 96 4.33 1.13 4.38
N ARG A 97 5.30 0.23 4.23
CA ARG A 97 6.70 0.52 4.49
C ARG A 97 7.56 -0.11 3.41
N ALA A 98 8.43 0.70 2.83
CA ALA A 98 9.45 0.24 1.91
C ALA A 98 10.76 0.94 2.25
N ALA A 99 11.75 0.16 2.67
CA ALA A 99 13.06 0.66 3.05
C ALA A 99 14.17 -0.33 2.68
N VAL A 100 15.38 0.19 2.49
CA VAL A 100 16.58 -0.63 2.29
C VAL A 100 16.97 -1.26 3.62
N GLY A 101 17.16 -2.58 3.63
CA GLY A 101 17.60 -3.34 4.80
C GLY A 101 16.45 -3.85 5.67
N GLU A 102 15.22 -3.94 5.15
CA GLU A 102 14.12 -4.55 5.90
C GLU A 102 14.34 -6.05 6.08
N THR A 103 14.27 -6.51 7.33
CA THR A 103 14.61 -7.90 7.69
C THR A 103 13.41 -8.84 7.70
N LYS A 104 12.18 -8.29 7.78
CA LYS A 104 10.93 -9.06 7.83
C LYS A 104 9.88 -8.51 6.86
N PRO A 105 10.16 -8.48 5.55
CA PRO A 105 9.16 -8.09 4.56
C PRO A 105 7.96 -9.05 4.61
N CYS A 106 6.76 -8.50 4.48
CA CYS A 106 5.51 -9.26 4.49
C CYS A 106 4.34 -8.47 3.91
N ASP A 107 3.33 -9.19 3.43
CA ASP A 107 1.98 -8.65 3.25
C ASP A 107 1.06 -9.31 4.27
N LYS A 108 0.47 -8.51 5.16
CA LYS A 108 -0.35 -8.99 6.28
C LYS A 108 -1.72 -8.35 6.27
N ILE A 109 -2.76 -9.15 6.46
CA ILE A 109 -4.16 -8.70 6.61
C ILE A 109 -4.67 -9.19 7.96
N GLN A 110 -5.25 -8.28 8.74
CA GLN A 110 -5.88 -8.56 10.02
C GLN A 110 -7.32 -8.06 9.99
N ILE A 111 -8.26 -9.00 10.18
CA ILE A 111 -9.68 -8.72 10.31
C ILE A 111 -10.06 -8.94 11.76
N MET A 112 -10.51 -7.86 12.43
CA MET A 112 -11.03 -7.90 13.79
C MET A 112 -12.55 -7.92 13.73
N GLY A 113 -13.16 -8.88 14.40
CA GLY A 113 -14.59 -9.15 14.36
C GLY A 113 -14.92 -10.55 14.87
N ASN A 114 -16.01 -11.12 14.38
CA ASN A 114 -16.45 -12.46 14.75
C ASN A 114 -16.64 -13.35 13.50
N PRO A 115 -15.72 -14.30 13.21
CA PRO A 115 -14.45 -14.51 13.88
C PRO A 115 -13.40 -13.45 13.49
N SER A 116 -12.44 -13.22 14.37
CA SER A 116 -11.22 -12.49 14.02
C SER A 116 -10.22 -13.43 13.35
N PHE A 117 -9.49 -12.96 12.36
CA PHE A 117 -8.42 -13.75 11.73
C PHE A 117 -7.26 -12.88 11.24
N THR A 118 -6.12 -13.53 10.99
CA THR A 118 -4.94 -12.92 10.40
C THR A 118 -4.41 -13.81 9.28
N SER A 119 -4.06 -13.20 8.15
CA SER A 119 -3.38 -13.83 7.02
C SER A 119 -2.06 -13.10 6.76
N CYS A 120 -1.00 -13.84 6.47
CA CYS A 120 0.33 -13.27 6.24
C CYS A 120 1.02 -14.02 5.10
N ILE A 121 1.58 -13.28 4.15
CA ILE A 121 2.49 -13.77 3.12
C ILE A 121 3.89 -13.32 3.52
N GLU A 122 4.67 -14.24 4.06
CA GLU A 122 6.08 -13.99 4.41
C GLU A 122 6.89 -13.66 3.15
N GLY A 123 7.80 -12.70 3.26
CA GLY A 123 8.54 -12.16 2.11
C GLY A 123 7.76 -11.11 1.31
N GLY A 124 6.43 -11.11 1.42
CA GLY A 124 5.55 -10.25 0.64
C GLY A 124 5.50 -10.62 -0.84
N ILE A 125 4.52 -10.06 -1.54
CA ILE A 125 4.34 -10.25 -2.98
C ILE A 125 5.27 -9.30 -3.73
N HIS A 126 6.06 -9.82 -4.67
CA HIS A 126 6.94 -9.00 -5.49
C HIS A 126 6.15 -8.07 -6.45
N GLY A 127 6.18 -6.77 -6.18
CA GLY A 127 5.30 -5.78 -6.80
C GLY A 127 5.34 -5.76 -8.33
N ASP A 128 6.52 -5.71 -8.96
CA ASP A 128 6.58 -5.57 -10.44
C ASP A 128 5.99 -6.78 -11.16
N VAL A 129 6.24 -7.98 -10.62
CA VAL A 129 5.77 -9.24 -11.22
C VAL A 129 4.27 -9.37 -11.00
N ALA A 130 3.78 -9.07 -9.79
CA ALA A 130 2.36 -9.12 -9.48
C ALA A 130 1.54 -8.09 -10.25
N SER A 131 2.06 -6.87 -10.44
CA SER A 131 1.40 -5.85 -11.26
C SER A 131 1.26 -6.28 -12.71
N ALA A 132 2.30 -6.88 -13.32
CA ALA A 132 2.19 -7.41 -14.66
C ALA A 132 1.20 -8.58 -14.74
N ALA A 133 1.29 -9.52 -13.79
CA ALA A 133 0.43 -10.70 -13.74
C ALA A 133 -1.05 -10.34 -13.57
N ILE A 134 -1.40 -9.44 -12.65
CA ILE A 134 -2.81 -9.08 -12.42
C ILE A 134 -3.42 -8.36 -13.62
N ILE A 135 -2.65 -7.54 -14.35
CA ILE A 135 -3.11 -6.90 -15.59
C ILE A 135 -3.45 -7.96 -16.64
N LEU A 136 -2.56 -8.93 -16.86
CA LEU A 136 -2.79 -10.00 -17.84
C LEU A 136 -3.97 -10.90 -17.44
N ASN A 137 -4.04 -11.31 -16.17
CA ASN A 137 -5.08 -12.20 -15.68
C ASN A 137 -6.46 -11.52 -15.63
N ALA A 138 -6.51 -10.20 -15.39
CA ALA A 138 -7.76 -9.43 -15.44
C ALA A 138 -8.24 -9.14 -16.87
N ALA A 139 -7.36 -9.14 -17.88
CA ALA A 139 -7.73 -8.86 -19.27
C ALA A 139 -8.80 -9.82 -19.82
N ALA A 140 -8.76 -11.10 -19.41
CA ALA A 140 -9.78 -12.08 -19.80
C ALA A 140 -11.16 -11.78 -19.19
N ALA A 141 -11.20 -11.25 -17.96
CA ALA A 141 -12.44 -10.85 -17.30
C ALA A 141 -13.05 -9.61 -17.98
N LEU A 142 -12.22 -8.62 -18.34
CA LEU A 142 -12.64 -7.38 -19.00
C LEU A 142 -13.39 -7.60 -20.32
N ARG A 143 -13.08 -8.67 -21.06
CA ARG A 143 -13.76 -8.97 -22.33
C ARG A 143 -15.24 -9.31 -22.16
N ARG A 144 -15.68 -9.66 -20.95
CA ARG A 144 -17.05 -10.12 -20.67
C ARG A 144 -17.88 -9.10 -19.89
N THR A 145 -17.34 -7.91 -19.65
CA THR A 145 -18.01 -6.89 -18.85
C THR A 145 -18.71 -5.84 -19.69
N SER A 146 -19.75 -5.26 -19.11
CA SER A 146 -20.47 -4.13 -19.71
C SER A 146 -19.56 -2.91 -19.84
N ALA A 147 -19.94 -1.97 -20.71
CA ALA A 147 -19.27 -0.67 -20.76
C ALA A 147 -19.46 0.09 -19.43
N GLY A 148 -18.40 0.76 -18.96
CA GLY A 148 -18.43 1.53 -17.72
C GLY A 148 -17.05 1.66 -17.07
N LEU A 149 -16.99 2.41 -15.98
CA LEU A 149 -15.84 2.44 -15.09
C LEU A 149 -16.01 1.32 -14.06
N HIS A 150 -15.11 0.33 -14.13
CA HIS A 150 -15.10 -0.81 -13.22
C HIS A 150 -13.88 -0.76 -12.30
N THR A 151 -14.01 -1.40 -11.16
CA THR A 151 -12.98 -1.61 -10.14
C THR A 151 -12.68 -3.10 -10.01
N MET A 152 -11.62 -3.46 -9.27
CA MET A 152 -11.32 -4.86 -8.98
C MET A 152 -12.42 -5.58 -8.20
N ALA A 153 -13.34 -4.85 -7.55
CA ALA A 153 -14.48 -5.42 -6.84
C ALA A 153 -15.62 -5.88 -7.78
N ASP A 154 -15.64 -5.41 -9.02
CA ASP A 154 -16.68 -5.73 -10.01
C ASP A 154 -16.41 -7.04 -10.77
N PHE A 155 -15.21 -7.62 -10.63
CA PHE A 155 -14.77 -8.80 -11.36
C PHE A 155 -14.62 -10.04 -10.47
N PRO A 156 -14.70 -11.26 -11.06
CA PRO A 156 -14.26 -12.47 -10.37
C PRO A 156 -12.80 -12.38 -9.94
N ILE A 157 -12.43 -13.19 -8.94
CA ILE A 157 -11.07 -13.28 -8.43
C ILE A 157 -10.08 -13.54 -9.59
N PRO A 158 -9.03 -12.72 -9.76
CA PRO A 158 -8.00 -12.96 -10.76
C PRO A 158 -7.38 -14.36 -10.59
N HIS A 159 -7.27 -15.10 -11.69
CA HIS A 159 -6.73 -16.46 -11.73
C HIS A 159 -5.89 -16.65 -13.00
N TYR A 160 -5.13 -17.74 -13.04
CA TYR A 160 -4.34 -18.16 -14.20
C TYR A 160 -5.18 -18.99 -15.19
#